data_AF-A0A9I9ECL9-F1
#
_entry.id   AF-A0A9I9ECL9-F1
#
_cell.length_a   1.000
_cell.length_b   1.000
_cell.length_c   1.000
_cell.angle_alpha   90.00
_cell.angle_beta   90.00
_cell.angle_gamma   90.00
#
_symmetry.space_group_name_H-M   'P 1'
#
loop_
_entity.id
_entity.type
_entity.pdbx_description
1 polymer ?
#
loop_
_entity_poly.entity_id
_entity_poly.type
_entity_poly.pdbx_seq_one_letter_code
_entity_poly.pdbx_strand_id
1 'polypeptide(L)' 'FNYTPSTHNVVEVDKVGYNWCLINPIEATVHHSGKDQMKLVEGMNYYICSLPGHCQMGMKLAINATSSS' A
#
# COMPACT_ATOMS: atom_id res chain seq x y z
N PHE A 1 7.30 -0.47 -6.47
CA PHE A 1 6.03 -0.23 -7.19
C PHE A 1 6.30 0.63 -8.41
N ASN A 2 5.97 0.15 -9.61
CA ASN A 2 6.08 0.93 -10.84
C ASN A 2 4.67 1.24 -11.36
N TYR A 3 4.35 2.52 -11.59
CA TYR A 3 3.03 2.98 -12.04
C TYR A 3 3.09 4.41 -12.58
N THR A 4 2.04 4.87 -13.27
CA THR A 4 1.90 6.26 -13.70
C THR A 4 1.48 7.15 -12.51
N PRO A 5 2.30 8.12 -12.05
CA PRO A 5 2.01 8.92 -10.85
C PRO A 5 0.68 9.69 -10.84
N SER A 6 0.17 10.04 -12.02
CA SER A 6 -1.09 10.78 -12.15
C SER A 6 -2.33 9.91 -12.00
N THR A 7 -2.19 8.58 -12.09
CA THR A 7 -3.33 7.65 -12.08
C THR A 7 -3.24 6.60 -10.98
N HIS A 8 -2.13 6.50 -10.24
CA HIS A 8 -2.00 5.58 -9.12
C HIS A 8 -1.08 6.15 -8.04
N ASN A 9 -1.14 5.54 -6.87
CA ASN A 9 -0.23 5.79 -5.78
C ASN A 9 -0.08 4.52 -4.93
N VAL A 10 0.75 4.60 -3.89
CA VAL A 10 0.91 3.54 -2.90
C VAL A 10 0.75 4.14 -1.52
N VAL A 11 -0.15 3.58 -0.72
CA VAL A 11 -0.34 3.96 0.68
C VAL A 11 -0.08 2.74 1.54
N GLU A 12 0.82 2.88 2.51
CA GLU A 12 0.98 1.89 3.57
C GLU A 12 -0.18 1.99 4.56
N VAL A 13 -0.77 0.85 4.88
CA VAL A 13 -1.94 0.77 5.77
C VAL A 13 -1.80 -0.41 6.74
N ASP A 14 -2.65 -0.43 7.76
CA ASP A 14 -2.81 -1.59 8.62
C ASP A 14 -3.76 -2.64 8.00
N LYS A 15 -4.01 -3.73 8.73
CA LYS A 15 -4.92 -4.79 8.28
C LYS A 15 -6.36 -4.30 8.08
N VAL A 16 -6.82 -3.34 8.89
CA VAL A 16 -8.17 -2.77 8.76
C VAL A 16 -8.25 -1.95 7.47
N GLY A 17 -7.27 -1.08 7.23
CA GLY A 17 -7.14 -0.28 6.01
C GLY A 17 -7.07 -1.13 4.75
N TYR A 18 -6.33 -2.24 4.78
CA TYR A 18 -6.26 -3.20 3.66
C TYR A 18 -7.58 -3.90 3.36
N ASN A 19 -8.29 -4.34 4.40
CA ASN A 19 -9.54 -5.08 4.24
C ASN A 19 -10.67 -4.19 3.73
N TRP A 20 -10.75 -2.97 4.26
CA TRP A 20 -11.85 -2.05 4.02
C TRP A 20 -11.52 -0.90 3.07
N CYS A 21 -10.31 -0.87 2.52
CA CYS A 21 -9.81 0.23 1.69
C CYS A 21 -9.92 1.58 2.41
N LEU A 22 -9.55 1.59 3.69
CA LEU A 22 -9.54 2.78 4.54
C LEU A 22 -8.11 3.27 4.75
N ILE A 23 -7.99 4.58 4.95
CA ILE A 23 -6.73 5.26 5.18
C ILE A 23 -6.88 5.97 6.50
N ASN A 24 -6.00 5.65 7.46
CA ASN A 24 -5.88 6.43 8.68
C ASN A 24 -5.03 7.66 8.38
N PRO A 25 -5.59 8.88 8.32
CA PRO A 25 -4.84 10.07 7.92
C PRO A 25 -3.69 10.43 8.88
N ILE A 26 -3.68 9.88 10.09
CA ILE A 26 -2.62 10.12 11.08
C ILE A 26 -1.38 9.26 10.77
N GLU A 27 -1.56 8.07 10.21
CA GLU A 27 -0.50 7.07 10.02
C GLU A 27 -0.16 6.82 8.53
N ALA A 28 -0.95 7.37 7.61
CA ALA A 28 -0.81 7.13 6.20
C ALA A 28 0.45 7.80 5.63
N THR A 29 1.44 6.98 5.31
CA THR A 29 2.52 7.39 4.42
C THR A 29 2.08 7.15 2.98
N VAL A 30 2.02 8.23 2.21
CA VAL A 30 1.52 8.22 0.84
C VAL A 30 2.69 8.44 -0.13
N HIS A 31 2.87 7.52 -1.06
CA HIS A 31 3.94 7.54 -2.05
C HIS A 31 3.38 7.73 -3.46
N HIS A 32 4.03 8.60 -4.23
CA HIS A 32 3.54 9.08 -5.53
C HIS A 32 4.64 9.18 -6.61
N SER A 33 5.82 8.58 -6.41
CA SER A 33 6.92 8.78 -7.38
C SER A 33 6.71 8.02 -8.70
N GLY A 34 5.82 7.03 -8.72
CA GLY A 34 5.67 6.09 -9.84
C GLY A 34 6.76 5.03 -9.92
N LYS A 35 7.77 5.08 -9.03
CA LYS A 35 8.88 4.13 -8.92
C LYS A 35 9.25 3.87 -7.45
N ASP A 36 8.25 3.80 -6.57
CA ASP A 36 8.49 3.73 -5.13
C ASP A 36 9.17 2.42 -4.72
N GLN A 37 10.13 2.53 -3.80
CA GLN A 37 10.78 1.39 -3.16
C GLN A 37 10.35 1.35 -1.69
N MET A 38 9.78 0.23 -1.27
CA MET A 38 9.35 0.02 0.12
C MET A 38 10.28 -0.98 0.78
N LYS A 39 10.77 -0.62 1.97
CA LYS A 39 11.44 -1.58 2.84
C LYS A 39 10.36 -2.36 3.59
N LEU A 40 10.37 -3.68 3.45
CA LEU A 40 9.45 -4.54 4.20
C LEU A 40 9.93 -4.68 5.65
N VAL A 41 8.98 -4.67 6.57
CA VAL A 41 9.20 -5.09 7.96
C VAL A 41 8.82 -6.57 8.13
N GLU A 42 9.41 -7.24 9.11
CA GLU A 42 9.06 -8.63 9.40
C GLU A 42 7.56 -8.77 9.69
N GLY A 43 6.94 -9.83 9.15
CA GLY A 43 5.51 -10.07 9.22
C GLY A 43 4.73 -9.40 8.08
N MET A 44 3.49 -9.02 8.36
CA MET A 44 2.55 -8.54 7.34
C MET A 44 2.77 -7.06 7.02
N ASN A 45 2.93 -6.77 5.74
CA ASN A 45 3.00 -5.43 5.16
C ASN A 45 1.80 -5.25 4.23
N TYR A 46 1.06 -4.16 4.37
CA TYR A 46 -0.14 -3.92 3.56
C TYR A 46 -0.04 -2.60 2.80
N TYR A 47 -0.38 -2.67 1.52
CA TYR A 47 -0.33 -1.53 0.61
C TYR A 47 -1.61 -1.46 -0.20
N ILE A 48 -2.11 -0.25 -0.44
CA ILE A 48 -3.27 0.01 -1.29
C ILE A 48 -2.99 1.17 -2.26
N CYS A 49 -3.77 1.24 -3.33
CA CYS A 49 -3.96 2.49 -4.09
C CYS A 49 -5.17 3.22 -3.52
N SER A 50 -5.00 4.48 -3.11
CA SER A 50 -6.06 5.26 -2.47
C SER A 50 -6.97 6.02 -3.43
N LEU A 51 -6.68 5.98 -4.73
CA LEU A 51 -7.53 6.65 -5.71
C LEU A 51 -8.92 5.98 -5.74
N PRO A 52 -9.99 6.76 -5.93
CA PRO A 52 -11.36 6.27 -5.83
C PRO A 52 -11.61 4.99 -6.64
N GLY A 53 -12.08 3.94 -5.97
CA GLY A 53 -12.41 2.66 -6.57
C GLY A 53 -11.23 1.71 -6.80
N HIS A 54 -9.98 2.18 -6.82
CA HIS A 54 -8.83 1.34 -7.21
C HIS A 54 -8.60 0.19 -6.22
N CYS A 55 -8.56 0.48 -4.92
CA CYS A 55 -8.43 -0.57 -3.90
C CYS A 55 -9.60 -1.57 -3.91
N GLN A 56 -10.83 -1.07 -4.07
CA GLN A 56 -12.04 -1.90 -4.11
C GLN A 56 -12.07 -2.84 -5.33
N MET A 57 -11.49 -2.39 -6.45
CA MET A 57 -11.30 -3.21 -7.65
C MET A 57 -10.09 -4.16 -7.57
N GLY A 58 -9.42 -4.25 -6.42
CA GLY A 58 -8.34 -5.21 -6.17
C GLY A 58 -6.93 -4.62 -6.26
N MET A 59 -6.77 -3.31 -6.42
CA MET A 59 -5.45 -2.66 -6.41
C MET A 59 -4.93 -2.50 -4.97
N LYS A 60 -4.60 -3.65 -4.36
CA LYS A 60 -4.07 -3.79 -3.02
C LYS A 60 -3.13 -4.99 -2.95
N LEU A 61 -2.14 -4.92 -2.07
CA LEU A 61 -1.12 -5.94 -1.89
C LEU A 61 -0.87 -6.21 -0.40
N ALA A 62 -0.86 -7.49 -0.03
CA ALA A 62 -0.45 -7.96 1.29
C ALA A 62 0.78 -8.85 1.12
N ILE A 63 1.87 -8.52 1.82
CA ILE A 63 3.13 -9.26 1.78
C ILE A 63 3.45 -9.76 3.18
N ASN A 64 3.69 -11.06 3.35
CA ASN A 64 4.25 -11.60 4.57
C ASN A 64 5.77 -11.74 4.41
N ALA A 65 6.54 -10.81 4.96
CA ALA A 65 7.99 -10.86 4.93
C ALA A 65 8.50 -11.71 6.10
N THR A 66 9.18 -12.80 5.80
CA THR A 66 9.87 -13.59 6.82
C THR A 66 11.30 -13.08 6.96
N SER A 67 11.89 -13.23 8.15
CA SER A 67 13.33 -12.99 8.34
C SER A 67 14.14 -13.68 7.24
N SER A 68 15.09 -12.96 6.64
CA SER A 68 16.08 -13.60 5.78
C SER A 68 16.96 -14.51 6.64
N SER A 69 17.05 -15.79 6.27
CA SER A 69 18.03 -16.72 6.85
C SER A 69 19.47 -16.23 6.67
#